data_AF-A0A840RTE7-F1
#
_entry.id   AF-A0A840RTE7-F1
#
_cell.length_a   1.000
_cell.length_b   1.000
_cell.length_c   1.000
_cell.angle_alpha   90.00
_cell.angle_beta   90.00
_cell.angle_gamma   90.00
#
_symmetry.space_group_name_H-M   'P 1'
#
loop_
_entity.id
_entity.type
_entity.pdbx_description
1 polymer ?
#
loop_
_entity_poly.entity_id
_entity_poly.type
_entity_poly.pdbx_seq_one_letter_code
_entity_poly.pdbx_strand_id
1 'polypeptide(L)'
;MFVSPHNFNVATAADREPRPDFSRSTAAEVGKYAVNYLKTHIRDSFHLRALRRQDQTVLIQQQSYVYLCAGTYNKFWHTFTTENFIDHTDGVRSRGIGHSVDICMLAARVIVENGYPGPVHIYQINGDAEGFVLHHVFLFIHVNRKSSSAESHMIDPLIQMLSEDEQKSLIGATQPQTFVMDDCVSHLYCMGLDEKTGEGRFLSLPDISKLGMGPVATVSLDADSKIQYFPYPV
;
A
#
# COMPACT_ATOMS: atom_id res chain seq x y z
N MET A 1 3.46 35.61 -23.17
CA MET A 1 3.68 34.49 -24.12
C MET A 1 2.99 33.29 -23.49
N PHE A 2 1.80 32.93 -23.98
CA PHE A 2 0.95 31.89 -23.38
C PHE A 2 1.45 30.52 -23.84
N VAL A 3 1.81 29.65 -22.90
CA VAL A 3 2.16 28.26 -23.21
C VAL A 3 0.86 27.48 -23.36
N SER A 4 0.69 26.87 -24.53
CA SER A 4 -0.45 26.04 -24.90
C SER A 4 -0.69 24.92 -23.88
N PRO A 5 -1.93 24.59 -23.52
CA PRO A 5 -2.19 23.42 -22.68
C PRO A 5 -1.83 22.18 -23.49
N HIS A 6 -0.92 21.36 -22.94
CA HIS A 6 -0.66 20.03 -23.48
C HIS A 6 -1.97 19.24 -23.47
N ASN A 7 -2.33 18.75 -24.65
CA ASN A 7 -3.36 17.75 -24.84
C ASN A 7 -3.08 16.59 -23.88
N PHE A 8 -3.93 16.43 -22.87
CA PHE A 8 -4.05 15.16 -22.18
C PHE A 8 -4.48 14.14 -23.21
N ASN A 9 -3.57 13.25 -23.61
CA ASN A 9 -3.95 12.02 -24.30
C ASN A 9 -4.87 11.26 -23.34
N VAL A 10 -6.18 11.40 -23.57
CA VAL A 10 -7.18 10.49 -23.02
C VAL A 10 -6.86 9.15 -23.65
N ALA A 11 -6.22 8.27 -22.88
CA ALA A 11 -5.96 6.89 -23.30
C ALA A 11 -7.28 6.30 -23.81
N THR A 12 -7.33 5.99 -25.11
CA THR A 12 -8.49 5.35 -25.72
C THR A 12 -8.70 3.99 -25.09
N ALA A 13 -9.96 3.54 -24.99
CA ALA A 13 -10.34 2.29 -24.33
C ALA A 13 -9.63 1.02 -24.85
N ALA A 14 -8.92 1.11 -25.99
CA ALA A 14 -8.17 0.04 -26.64
C ALA A 14 -6.77 -0.24 -26.05
N ASP A 15 -6.19 0.66 -25.24
CA ASP A 15 -4.86 0.47 -24.63
C ASP A 15 -4.91 -0.04 -23.18
N ARG A 16 -6.08 -0.47 -22.71
CA ARG A 16 -6.20 -1.07 -21.38
C ARG A 16 -5.71 -2.50 -21.47
N GLU A 17 -4.58 -2.81 -20.83
CA GLU A 17 -4.18 -4.20 -20.54
C GLU A 17 -5.42 -5.00 -20.11
N PRO A 18 -5.58 -6.25 -20.57
CA PRO A 18 -6.72 -7.07 -20.19
C PRO A 18 -6.78 -7.11 -18.66
N ARG A 19 -7.83 -6.50 -18.12
CA ARG A 19 -8.07 -6.47 -16.68
C ARG A 19 -8.43 -7.87 -16.22
N PRO A 20 -7.69 -8.46 -15.26
CA PRO A 20 -8.10 -9.74 -14.71
C PRO A 20 -9.47 -9.62 -14.03
N ASP A 21 -10.24 -10.70 -14.05
CA ASP A 21 -11.51 -10.81 -13.32
C ASP A 21 -11.28 -11.62 -12.03
N PHE A 22 -11.40 -10.96 -10.89
CA PHE A 22 -11.19 -11.54 -9.56
C PHE A 22 -12.47 -11.99 -8.88
N SER A 23 -13.60 -12.04 -9.58
CA SER A 23 -14.89 -12.49 -9.03
C SER A 23 -14.85 -13.90 -8.43
N ARG A 24 -13.86 -14.72 -8.84
CA ARG A 24 -13.64 -16.10 -8.37
C ARG A 24 -12.25 -16.35 -7.80
N SER A 25 -11.38 -15.35 -7.75
CA SER A 25 -10.02 -15.52 -7.25
C SER A 25 -9.98 -15.65 -5.72
N THR A 26 -8.97 -16.36 -5.23
CA THR A 26 -8.64 -16.44 -3.81
C THR A 26 -7.93 -15.16 -3.32
N ALA A 27 -7.93 -14.93 -2.00
CA ALA A 27 -7.19 -13.81 -1.42
C ALA A 27 -5.68 -13.87 -1.72
N ALA A 28 -5.10 -15.09 -1.77
CA ALA A 28 -3.71 -15.30 -2.13
C ALA A 28 -3.40 -14.91 -3.59
N GLU A 29 -4.25 -15.29 -4.53
CA GLU A 29 -4.05 -14.98 -5.95
C GLU A 29 -4.10 -13.47 -6.21
N VAL A 30 -5.11 -12.79 -5.65
CA VAL A 30 -5.24 -11.34 -5.84
C VAL A 30 -4.14 -10.57 -5.11
N GLY A 31 -3.66 -11.06 -3.96
CA GLY A 31 -2.53 -10.49 -3.25
C GLY A 31 -1.23 -10.58 -4.07
N LYS A 32 -0.92 -11.75 -4.64
CA LYS A 32 0.24 -11.93 -5.53
C LYS A 32 0.17 -11.01 -6.74
N TYR A 33 -1.01 -10.91 -7.35
CA TYR A 33 -1.22 -9.98 -8.46
C TYR A 33 -0.97 -8.54 -8.04
N ALA A 34 -1.52 -8.09 -6.91
CA ALA A 34 -1.34 -6.72 -6.43
C ALA A 34 0.14 -6.38 -6.19
N VAL A 35 0.91 -7.29 -5.59
CA VAL A 35 2.36 -7.13 -5.43
C VAL A 35 3.06 -6.97 -6.78
N ASN A 36 2.75 -7.84 -7.75
CA ASN A 36 3.35 -7.76 -9.08
C ASN A 36 2.95 -6.47 -9.81
N TYR A 37 1.68 -6.07 -9.71
CA TYR A 37 1.18 -4.82 -10.27
C TYR A 37 1.97 -3.62 -9.74
N LEU A 38 2.19 -3.57 -8.43
CA LEU A 38 2.97 -2.51 -7.80
C LEU A 38 4.43 -2.52 -8.26
N LYS A 39 5.08 -3.68 -8.37
CA LYS A 39 6.45 -3.77 -8.91
C LYS A 39 6.58 -3.21 -10.33
N THR A 40 5.53 -3.34 -11.14
CA THR A 40 5.51 -2.80 -12.50
C THR A 40 5.28 -1.29 -12.54
N HIS A 41 4.45 -0.76 -11.63
CA HIS A 41 3.96 0.63 -11.73
C HIS A 41 4.60 1.59 -10.73
N ILE A 42 5.07 1.10 -9.59
CA ILE A 42 5.74 1.87 -8.55
C ILE A 42 7.23 1.61 -8.65
N ARG A 43 7.95 2.62 -9.12
CA ARG A 43 9.41 2.57 -9.30
C ARG A 43 10.14 2.90 -8.02
N ASP A 44 9.47 3.57 -7.08
CA ASP A 44 10.11 4.06 -5.88
C ASP A 44 9.18 4.23 -4.68
N SER A 45 9.75 4.29 -3.48
CA SER A 45 9.04 4.54 -2.23
C SER A 45 9.81 5.46 -1.31
N PHE A 46 9.13 6.46 -0.73
CA PHE A 46 9.75 7.38 0.24
C PHE A 46 10.37 6.64 1.41
N HIS A 47 9.65 5.65 1.92
CA HIS A 47 10.08 4.80 3.02
C HIS A 47 11.29 3.96 2.62
N LEU A 48 11.29 3.35 1.42
CA LEU A 48 12.44 2.58 0.93
C LEU A 48 13.67 3.46 0.67
N ARG A 49 13.50 4.72 0.26
CA ARG A 49 14.61 5.67 0.09
C ARG A 49 15.16 6.19 1.42
N ALA A 50 14.31 6.38 2.42
CA ALA A 50 14.74 6.72 3.78
C ALA A 50 15.63 5.62 4.37
N LEU A 51 15.33 4.33 4.11
CA LEU A 51 16.20 3.20 4.47
C LEU A 51 17.58 3.28 3.78
N ARG A 52 17.66 3.90 2.60
CA ARG A 52 18.89 4.02 1.80
C ARG A 52 19.65 5.34 2.01
N ARG A 53 19.28 6.15 3.02
CA ARG A 53 19.88 7.45 3.37
C ARG A 53 19.96 8.45 2.19
N GLN A 54 18.90 8.54 1.40
CA GLN A 54 18.78 9.61 0.39
C GLN A 54 18.22 10.91 1.02
N ASP A 55 18.57 12.07 0.44
CA ASP A 55 18.21 13.41 0.96
C ASP A 55 16.70 13.54 1.25
N GLN A 56 16.36 13.57 2.55
CA GLN A 56 14.98 13.64 3.06
C GLN A 56 14.20 14.85 2.53
N THR A 57 14.89 15.95 2.20
CA THR A 57 14.24 17.19 1.72
C THR A 57 13.61 16.99 0.36
N VAL A 58 14.33 16.31 -0.55
CA VAL A 58 13.83 15.98 -1.90
C VAL A 58 12.65 15.01 -1.82
N LEU A 59 12.65 14.11 -0.83
CA LEU A 59 11.58 13.14 -0.60
C LEU A 59 10.30 13.79 -0.09
N ILE A 60 10.38 14.69 0.89
CA ILE A 60 9.22 15.44 1.40
C ILE A 60 8.58 16.29 0.29
N GLN A 61 9.40 16.89 -0.57
CA GLN A 61 8.92 17.67 -1.73
C GLN A 61 8.20 16.79 -2.75
N GLN A 62 8.76 15.62 -3.09
CA GLN A 62 8.14 14.67 -4.01
C GLN A 62 6.82 14.10 -3.44
N GLN A 63 6.74 13.83 -2.14
CA GLN A 63 5.51 13.39 -1.48
C GLN A 63 4.47 14.49 -1.53
N SER A 64 4.81 15.70 -1.06
CA SER A 64 3.94 16.87 -1.11
C SER A 64 3.40 17.12 -2.52
N TYR A 65 4.22 16.87 -3.54
CA TYR A 65 3.82 16.99 -4.94
C TYR A 65 2.80 15.95 -5.39
N VAL A 66 2.89 14.69 -4.95
CA VAL A 66 1.86 13.66 -5.21
C VAL A 66 0.51 14.10 -4.62
N TYR A 67 0.52 14.52 -3.36
CA TYR A 67 -0.68 15.01 -2.66
C TYR A 67 -1.25 16.28 -3.30
N LEU A 68 -0.39 17.21 -3.75
CA LEU A 68 -0.80 18.41 -4.47
C LEU A 68 -1.47 18.07 -5.80
N CYS A 69 -0.87 17.18 -6.59
CA CYS A 69 -1.39 16.78 -7.90
C CYS A 69 -2.72 16.02 -7.79
N ALA A 70 -2.92 15.27 -6.71
CA ALA A 70 -4.15 14.55 -6.42
C ALA A 70 -5.24 15.40 -5.74
N GLY A 71 -4.98 16.68 -5.43
CA GLY A 71 -5.93 17.50 -4.68
C GLY A 71 -6.17 17.02 -3.23
N THR A 72 -5.24 16.24 -2.67
CA THR A 72 -5.31 15.70 -1.30
C THR A 72 -4.29 16.31 -0.35
N TYR A 73 -3.56 17.34 -0.78
CA TYR A 73 -2.64 18.10 0.09
C TYR A 73 -3.34 18.60 1.36
N ASN A 74 -2.72 18.37 2.52
CA ASN A 74 -3.26 18.60 3.88
C ASN A 74 -4.47 17.76 4.30
N LYS A 75 -4.90 16.77 3.52
CA LYS A 75 -5.90 15.79 3.97
C LYS A 75 -5.19 14.58 4.56
N PHE A 76 -5.61 14.19 5.77
CA PHE A 76 -5.18 12.92 6.34
C PHE A 76 -5.97 11.77 5.72
N TRP A 77 -5.34 10.62 5.50
CA TRP A 77 -5.96 9.47 4.86
C TRP A 77 -7.25 9.00 5.55
N HIS A 78 -7.35 9.09 6.89
CA HIS A 78 -8.56 8.76 7.65
C HIS A 78 -9.74 9.74 7.42
N THR A 79 -9.52 10.80 6.64
CA THR A 79 -10.55 11.77 6.23
C THR A 79 -10.90 11.68 4.75
N PHE A 80 -10.30 10.75 3.99
CA PHE A 80 -10.54 10.64 2.57
C PHE A 80 -11.97 10.19 2.28
N THR A 81 -12.58 10.84 1.30
CA THR A 81 -13.75 10.31 0.59
C THR A 81 -13.31 9.27 -0.44
N THR A 82 -14.26 8.49 -0.98
CA THR A 82 -14.02 7.59 -2.11
C THR A 82 -13.37 8.31 -3.30
N GLU A 83 -13.81 9.53 -3.63
CA GLU A 83 -13.21 10.32 -4.70
C GLU A 83 -11.77 10.69 -4.40
N ASN A 84 -11.48 11.15 -3.17
CA ASN A 84 -10.09 11.47 -2.78
C ASN A 84 -9.19 10.24 -2.81
N PHE A 85 -9.69 9.07 -2.42
CA PHE A 85 -8.95 7.81 -2.55
C PHE A 85 -8.63 7.47 -4.00
N ILE A 86 -9.59 7.64 -4.92
CA ILE A 86 -9.40 7.41 -6.36
C ILE A 86 -8.35 8.39 -6.91
N ASP A 87 -8.53 9.69 -6.71
CA ASP A 87 -7.61 10.71 -7.24
C ASP A 87 -6.19 10.52 -6.69
N HIS A 88 -6.08 10.19 -5.41
CA HIS A 88 -4.80 9.95 -4.76
C HIS A 88 -4.08 8.73 -5.35
N THR A 89 -4.77 7.59 -5.47
CA THR A 89 -4.17 6.38 -6.03
C THR A 89 -3.85 6.53 -7.53
N ASP A 90 -4.60 7.34 -8.28
CA ASP A 90 -4.25 7.73 -9.65
C ASP A 90 -2.98 8.60 -9.67
N GLY A 91 -2.85 9.55 -8.74
CA GLY A 91 -1.65 10.34 -8.52
C GLY A 91 -0.42 9.46 -8.26
N VAL A 92 -0.51 8.56 -7.28
CA VAL A 92 0.54 7.60 -6.91
C VAL A 92 0.97 6.76 -8.12
N ARG A 93 0.01 6.18 -8.85
CA ARG A 93 0.27 5.39 -10.06
C ARG A 93 0.94 6.21 -11.17
N SER A 94 0.44 7.41 -11.45
CA SER A 94 0.96 8.26 -12.53
C SER A 94 2.40 8.73 -12.28
N ARG A 95 2.76 8.93 -11.01
CA ARG A 95 4.10 9.35 -10.59
C ARG A 95 5.04 8.17 -10.35
N GLY A 96 4.49 6.98 -10.12
CA GLY A 96 5.26 5.78 -9.81
C GLY A 96 6.02 5.87 -8.50
N ILE A 97 5.50 6.64 -7.53
CA ILE A 97 6.09 6.86 -6.21
C ILE A 97 4.99 7.02 -5.15
N GLY A 98 5.22 6.48 -3.95
CA GLY A 98 4.33 6.61 -2.80
C GLY A 98 5.02 6.18 -1.49
N HIS A 99 4.40 6.43 -0.34
CA HIS A 99 4.83 5.82 0.93
C HIS A 99 4.01 4.56 1.24
N SER A 100 4.24 3.94 2.41
CA SER A 100 3.60 2.67 2.77
C SER A 100 2.07 2.68 2.63
N VAL A 101 1.41 3.76 3.06
CA VAL A 101 -0.05 3.88 2.95
C VAL A 101 -0.51 4.00 1.49
N ASP A 102 0.18 4.81 0.68
CA ASP A 102 -0.15 5.08 -0.71
C ASP A 102 -0.09 3.79 -1.55
N ILE A 103 0.97 3.02 -1.32
CA ILE A 103 1.22 1.75 -2.00
C ILE A 103 0.16 0.72 -1.59
N CYS A 104 -0.21 0.67 -0.31
CA CYS A 104 -1.32 -0.15 0.17
C CYS A 104 -2.66 0.30 -0.42
N MET A 105 -2.94 1.59 -0.48
CA MET A 105 -4.17 2.13 -1.08
C MET A 105 -4.26 1.74 -2.56
N LEU A 106 -3.17 1.87 -3.32
CA LEU A 106 -3.15 1.49 -4.72
C LEU A 106 -3.34 -0.02 -4.92
N ALA A 107 -2.67 -0.87 -4.12
CA ALA A 107 -2.89 -2.31 -4.17
C ALA A 107 -4.35 -2.69 -3.85
N ALA A 108 -4.94 -2.09 -2.81
CA ALA A 108 -6.33 -2.33 -2.45
C ALA A 108 -7.29 -1.91 -3.56
N ARG A 109 -7.06 -0.73 -4.18
CA ARG A 109 -7.81 -0.27 -5.35
C ARG A 109 -7.75 -1.27 -6.49
N VAL A 110 -6.55 -1.72 -6.85
CA VAL A 110 -6.33 -2.64 -7.97
C VAL A 110 -7.02 -3.98 -7.73
N ILE A 111 -6.99 -4.52 -6.51
CA ILE A 111 -7.70 -5.76 -6.17
C ILE A 111 -9.21 -5.55 -6.38
N VAL A 112 -9.76 -4.48 -5.85
CA VAL A 112 -11.21 -4.22 -5.84
C VAL A 112 -11.74 -3.82 -7.23
N GLU A 113 -11.03 -2.96 -7.98
CA GLU A 113 -11.40 -2.57 -9.34
C GLU A 113 -11.41 -3.72 -10.35
N ASN A 114 -10.65 -4.79 -10.08
CA ASN A 114 -10.64 -6.01 -10.88
C ASN A 114 -11.71 -7.02 -10.42
N GLY A 115 -12.70 -6.59 -9.63
CA GLY A 115 -13.88 -7.40 -9.33
C GLY A 115 -13.76 -8.32 -8.11
N TYR A 116 -12.76 -8.11 -7.24
CA TYR A 116 -12.64 -8.94 -6.04
C TYR A 116 -13.83 -8.71 -5.11
N PRO A 117 -14.57 -9.77 -4.73
CA PRO A 117 -15.83 -9.63 -4.00
C PRO A 117 -15.66 -9.53 -2.48
N GLY A 118 -14.46 -9.79 -1.94
CA GLY A 118 -14.15 -9.62 -0.53
C GLY A 118 -13.69 -8.19 -0.21
N PRO A 119 -13.90 -7.68 1.01
CA PRO A 119 -13.30 -6.41 1.41
C PRO A 119 -11.78 -6.54 1.53
N VAL A 120 -11.07 -5.46 1.18
CA VAL A 120 -9.64 -5.32 1.45
C VAL A 120 -9.48 -4.28 2.55
N HIS A 121 -8.84 -4.64 3.63
CA HIS A 121 -8.55 -3.73 4.73
C HIS A 121 -7.12 -3.23 4.63
N ILE A 122 -6.96 -1.93 4.82
CA ILE A 122 -5.68 -1.29 5.07
C ILE A 122 -5.47 -1.33 6.57
N TYR A 123 -4.34 -1.90 7.02
CA TYR A 123 -4.00 -2.06 8.42
C TYR A 123 -2.76 -1.25 8.77
N GLN A 124 -2.74 -0.72 9.99
CA GLN A 124 -1.57 -0.05 10.55
C GLN A 124 -1.04 -0.81 11.77
N ILE A 125 0.28 -0.79 11.92
CA ILE A 125 0.98 -1.22 13.13
C ILE A 125 1.23 0.00 14.01
N ASN A 126 0.89 -0.13 15.29
CA ASN A 126 1.19 0.83 16.35
C ASN A 126 1.91 0.12 17.50
N GLY A 127 2.64 0.87 18.32
CA GLY A 127 3.38 0.34 19.46
C GLY A 127 4.61 1.19 19.76
N ASP A 128 5.42 0.71 20.70
CA ASP A 128 6.64 1.38 21.14
C ASP A 128 7.85 0.50 20.82
N ALA A 129 8.85 1.07 20.16
CA ALA A 129 10.17 0.48 19.97
C ALA A 129 11.23 1.52 20.36
N GLU A 130 12.16 1.16 21.26
CA GLU A 130 13.06 2.12 21.89
C GLU A 130 13.88 2.91 20.85
N GLY A 131 13.67 4.23 20.80
CA GLY A 131 14.34 5.15 19.89
C GLY A 131 13.74 5.26 18.49
N PHE A 132 12.63 4.55 18.20
CA PHE A 132 12.00 4.52 16.88
C PHE A 132 10.56 5.03 16.89
N VAL A 133 10.22 5.84 15.88
CA VAL A 133 8.83 6.12 15.49
C VAL A 133 8.41 5.08 14.46
N LEU A 134 7.29 4.41 14.71
CA LEU A 134 6.77 3.35 13.84
C LEU A 134 5.92 3.94 12.70
N HIS A 135 6.21 3.49 11.48
CA HIS A 135 5.54 3.94 10.26
C HIS A 135 5.28 2.76 9.32
N HIS A 136 4.28 1.92 9.61
CA HIS A 136 4.00 0.78 8.75
C HIS A 136 2.52 0.52 8.52
N VAL A 137 2.21 0.28 7.24
CA VAL A 137 0.88 -0.05 6.75
C VAL A 137 1.01 -1.26 5.85
N PHE A 138 0.08 -2.19 5.99
CA PHE A 138 -0.02 -3.42 5.20
C PHE A 138 -1.48 -3.67 4.80
N LEU A 139 -1.72 -4.68 3.96
CA LEU A 139 -3.08 -5.03 3.54
C LEU A 139 -3.50 -6.38 4.11
N PHE A 140 -4.77 -6.46 4.48
CA PHE A 140 -5.46 -7.70 4.82
C PHE A 140 -6.60 -7.92 3.83
N ILE A 141 -6.53 -9.00 3.07
CA ILE A 141 -7.44 -9.36 2.00
C ILE A 141 -8.37 -10.45 2.55
N HIS A 142 -9.62 -10.07 2.83
CA HIS A 142 -10.59 -10.99 3.43
C HIS A 142 -11.13 -11.96 2.39
N VAL A 143 -11.34 -13.19 2.82
CA VAL A 143 -11.98 -14.23 2.01
C VAL A 143 -13.34 -13.80 1.50
N ASN A 144 -13.59 -14.14 0.24
CA ASN A 144 -14.95 -14.19 -0.27
C ASN A 144 -15.71 -15.29 0.49
N ARG A 145 -16.77 -14.92 1.21
CA ARG A 145 -17.61 -15.82 2.05
C ARG A 145 -18.19 -17.06 1.34
N LYS A 146 -17.94 -17.25 0.04
CA LYS A 146 -18.43 -18.35 -0.78
C LYS A 146 -17.64 -19.67 -0.65
N SER A 147 -16.49 -19.69 0.03
CA SER A 147 -15.70 -20.92 0.25
C SER A 147 -15.36 -21.14 1.71
N SER A 148 -15.71 -22.31 2.25
CA SER A 148 -15.44 -22.71 3.64
C SER A 148 -13.98 -23.08 3.91
N SER A 149 -13.15 -23.20 2.87
CA SER A 149 -11.73 -23.52 2.97
C SER A 149 -10.81 -22.37 2.54
N ALA A 150 -11.37 -21.21 2.20
CA ALA A 150 -10.57 -20.06 1.83
C ALA A 150 -10.03 -19.38 3.10
N GLU A 151 -8.76 -18.96 3.05
CA GLU A 151 -8.09 -18.22 4.12
C GLU A 151 -7.87 -16.77 3.70
N SER A 152 -7.91 -15.87 4.68
CA SER A 152 -7.61 -14.45 4.43
C SER A 152 -6.11 -14.28 4.39
N HIS A 153 -5.61 -13.43 3.50
CA HIS A 153 -4.18 -13.24 3.30
C HIS A 153 -3.78 -11.81 3.57
N MET A 154 -2.55 -11.66 4.04
CA MET A 154 -1.85 -10.39 4.09
C MET A 154 -0.89 -10.25 2.93
N ILE A 155 -0.69 -8.99 2.56
CA ILE A 155 0.48 -8.55 1.82
C ILE A 155 1.11 -7.36 2.54
N ASP A 156 2.43 -7.25 2.45
CA ASP A 156 3.20 -6.10 2.87
C ASP A 156 3.86 -5.49 1.64
N PRO A 157 3.14 -4.63 0.92
CA PRO A 157 3.61 -4.13 -0.35
C PRO A 157 4.94 -3.38 -0.26
N LEU A 158 5.23 -2.74 0.88
CA LEU A 158 6.44 -1.95 1.03
C LEU A 158 7.69 -2.83 0.96
N ILE A 159 7.73 -3.90 1.75
CA ILE A 159 8.86 -4.84 1.77
C ILE A 159 8.88 -5.65 0.47
N GLN A 160 7.71 -6.10 0.01
CA GLN A 160 7.61 -6.98 -1.16
C GLN A 160 8.04 -6.29 -2.45
N MET A 161 8.06 -4.95 -2.51
CA MET A 161 8.63 -4.19 -3.63
C MET A 161 10.16 -4.32 -3.75
N LEU A 162 10.86 -4.65 -2.66
CA LEU A 162 12.29 -4.90 -2.69
C LEU A 162 12.63 -6.21 -3.40
N SER A 163 13.80 -6.28 -4.02
CA SER A 163 14.36 -7.53 -4.51
C SER A 163 14.67 -8.50 -3.36
N GLU A 164 14.77 -9.79 -3.64
CA GLU A 164 15.07 -10.78 -2.60
C GLU A 164 16.40 -10.49 -1.88
N ASP A 165 17.42 -10.03 -2.61
CA ASP A 165 18.72 -9.70 -2.02
C ASP A 165 18.63 -8.47 -1.11
N GLU A 166 17.82 -7.47 -1.48
CA GLU A 166 17.56 -6.33 -0.62
C GLU A 166 16.75 -6.70 0.62
N GLN A 167 15.76 -7.59 0.49
CA GLN A 167 15.03 -8.13 1.63
C GLN A 167 15.97 -8.87 2.58
N LYS A 168 16.80 -9.79 2.07
CA LYS A 168 17.79 -10.51 2.89
C LYS A 168 18.77 -9.56 3.57
N SER A 169 19.21 -8.50 2.87
CA SER A 169 20.11 -7.50 3.43
C SER A 169 19.46 -6.69 4.56
N LEU A 170 18.19 -6.32 4.43
CA LEU A 170 17.49 -5.43 5.36
C LEU A 170 16.81 -6.14 6.53
N ILE A 171 16.28 -7.34 6.31
CA ILE A 171 15.48 -8.11 7.29
C ILE A 171 16.00 -9.54 7.51
N GLY A 172 17.10 -9.94 6.87
CA GLY A 172 17.70 -11.27 7.08
C GLY A 172 16.93 -12.44 6.44
N ALA A 173 15.83 -12.17 5.74
CA ALA A 173 14.95 -13.17 5.14
C ALA A 173 14.29 -12.66 3.85
N THR A 174 13.68 -13.56 3.08
CA THR A 174 12.75 -13.21 2.00
C THR A 174 11.32 -13.34 2.52
N GLN A 175 10.49 -12.33 2.30
CA GLN A 175 9.08 -12.36 2.66
C GLN A 175 8.26 -13.03 1.54
N PRO A 176 7.35 -13.96 1.86
CA PRO A 176 6.44 -14.50 0.86
C PRO A 176 5.54 -13.39 0.29
N GLN A 177 5.14 -13.50 -0.98
CA GLN A 177 4.28 -12.50 -1.63
C GLN A 177 2.90 -12.37 -0.99
N THR A 178 2.41 -13.43 -0.35
CA THR A 178 1.19 -13.44 0.46
C THR A 178 1.35 -14.43 1.59
N PHE A 179 0.80 -14.15 2.77
CA PHE A 179 0.86 -15.05 3.93
C PHE A 179 -0.41 -14.94 4.77
N VAL A 180 -0.76 -15.98 5.51
CA VAL A 180 -1.97 -15.99 6.36
C VAL A 180 -1.72 -15.29 7.69
N MET A 181 -2.79 -14.94 8.41
CA MET A 181 -2.69 -14.23 9.69
C MET A 181 -1.78 -14.94 10.69
N ASP A 182 -1.85 -16.26 10.75
CA ASP A 182 -1.09 -17.08 11.70
C ASP A 182 0.43 -16.96 11.48
N ASP A 183 0.86 -16.63 10.26
CA ASP A 183 2.27 -16.43 9.92
C ASP A 183 2.72 -14.96 10.07
N CYS A 184 1.87 -14.05 10.54
CA CYS A 184 2.17 -12.61 10.60
C CYS A 184 3.45 -12.32 11.39
N VAL A 185 3.64 -12.99 12.53
CA VAL A 185 4.80 -12.76 13.42
C VAL A 185 6.11 -13.12 12.74
N SER A 186 6.10 -14.11 11.85
CA SER A 186 7.29 -14.60 11.15
C SER A 186 7.65 -13.77 9.91
N HIS A 187 6.67 -13.05 9.35
CA HIS A 187 6.81 -12.46 8.03
C HIS A 187 6.60 -10.96 7.99
N LEU A 188 5.85 -10.37 8.91
CA LEU A 188 5.58 -8.93 8.91
C LEU A 188 6.69 -8.18 9.66
N TYR A 189 7.18 -7.10 9.06
CA TYR A 189 8.13 -6.20 9.71
C TYR A 189 7.57 -4.78 9.67
N CYS A 190 7.83 -4.01 10.71
CA CYS A 190 7.41 -2.62 10.79
C CYS A 190 8.59 -1.71 10.42
N MET A 191 8.40 -0.77 9.51
CA MET A 191 9.39 0.28 9.34
C MET A 191 9.40 1.21 10.58
N GLY A 192 10.56 1.36 11.21
CA GLY A 192 10.84 2.35 12.24
C GLY A 192 11.82 3.40 11.75
N LEU A 193 11.61 4.66 12.15
CA LEU A 193 12.55 5.77 11.95
C LEU A 193 13.19 6.15 13.28
N ASP A 194 14.51 6.11 13.36
CA ASP A 194 15.25 6.53 14.55
C ASP A 194 15.09 8.05 14.76
N GLU A 195 14.59 8.45 15.92
CA GLU A 195 14.26 9.85 16.22
C GLU A 195 15.50 10.77 16.26
N LYS A 196 16.67 10.22 16.56
CA LYS A 196 17.91 11.00 16.76
C LYS A 196 18.69 11.16 15.48
N THR A 197 18.72 10.11 14.67
CA THR A 197 19.56 10.02 13.46
C THR A 197 18.76 10.18 12.18
N GLY A 198 17.43 10.00 12.23
CA GLY A 198 16.57 9.98 11.05
C GLY A 198 16.75 8.74 10.17
N GLU A 199 17.51 7.74 10.63
CA GLU A 199 17.75 6.50 9.89
C GLU A 199 16.57 5.54 10.03
N GLY A 200 16.14 4.98 8.90
CA GLY A 200 15.10 3.95 8.90
C GLY A 200 15.67 2.55 9.04
N ARG A 201 14.92 1.66 9.71
CA ARG A 201 15.14 0.22 9.68
C ARG A 201 13.82 -0.54 9.73
N PHE A 202 13.83 -1.81 9.36
CA PHE A 202 12.72 -2.72 9.60
C PHE A 202 12.89 -3.42 10.96
N LEU A 203 11.82 -3.46 11.73
CA LEU A 203 11.72 -4.08 13.05
C LEU A 203 10.82 -5.31 12.94
N SER A 204 11.21 -6.42 13.54
CA SER A 204 10.33 -7.59 13.61
C SER A 204 9.19 -7.31 14.59
N LEU A 205 8.01 -7.93 14.40
CA LEU A 205 6.89 -7.71 15.32
C LEU A 205 7.24 -8.00 16.80
N PRO A 206 8.02 -9.03 17.15
CA PRO A 206 8.44 -9.27 18.53
C PRO A 206 9.28 -8.15 19.16
N ASP A 207 9.93 -7.31 18.36
CA ASP A 207 10.73 -6.17 18.85
C ASP A 207 9.86 -4.96 19.24
N ILE A 208 8.56 -5.01 18.98
CA ILE A 208 7.62 -3.91 19.22
C ILE A 208 6.84 -4.20 20.50
N SER A 209 7.05 -3.36 21.51
CA SER A 209 6.28 -3.40 22.76
C SER A 209 4.93 -2.70 22.59
N LYS A 210 3.92 -3.11 23.38
CA LYS A 210 2.53 -2.62 23.24
C LYS A 210 1.99 -2.71 21.81
N LEU A 211 2.36 -3.77 21.09
CA LEU A 211 1.97 -4.01 19.72
C LEU A 211 0.44 -3.93 19.57
N GLY A 212 -0.01 -3.00 18.74
CA GLY A 212 -1.38 -2.88 18.26
C GLY A 212 -1.40 -3.01 16.75
N MET A 213 -2.30 -3.83 16.22
CA MET A 213 -2.57 -3.90 14.78
C MET A 213 -4.07 -3.68 14.56
N GLY A 214 -4.41 -2.69 13.74
CA GLY A 214 -5.80 -2.31 13.54
C GLY A 214 -6.09 -1.83 12.12
N PRO A 215 -7.33 -2.04 11.63
CA PRO A 215 -7.73 -1.52 10.34
C PRO A 215 -7.84 0.01 10.41
N VAL A 216 -7.33 0.68 9.38
CA VAL A 216 -7.41 2.12 9.20
C VAL A 216 -8.34 2.53 8.06
N ALA A 217 -8.59 1.62 7.12
CA ALA A 217 -9.65 1.78 6.13
C ALA A 217 -10.09 0.42 5.55
N THR A 218 -11.30 0.38 5.00
CA THR A 218 -11.82 -0.70 4.17
C THR A 218 -12.05 -0.20 2.75
N VAL A 219 -11.61 -1.00 1.77
CA VAL A 219 -11.88 -0.79 0.35
C VAL A 219 -12.72 -1.96 -0.14
N SER A 220 -13.83 -1.70 -0.82
CA SER A 220 -14.71 -2.75 -1.36
C SER A 220 -15.50 -2.25 -2.57
N LEU A 221 -16.18 -3.17 -3.25
CA LEU A 221 -17.21 -2.82 -4.23
C LEU A 221 -18.58 -2.66 -3.55
N ASP A 222 -19.38 -1.72 -4.01
CA ASP A 222 -20.81 -1.66 -3.72
C ASP A 222 -21.64 -2.59 -4.63
N ALA A 223 -22.96 -2.56 -4.46
CA ALA A 223 -23.89 -3.37 -5.24
C ALA A 223 -23.85 -3.07 -6.76
N ASP A 224 -23.44 -1.86 -7.14
CA ASP A 224 -23.28 -1.44 -8.54
C ASP A 224 -21.88 -1.73 -9.08
N SER A 225 -21.06 -2.47 -8.32
CA SER A 225 -19.65 -2.75 -8.65
C SER A 225 -18.80 -1.48 -8.79
N LYS A 226 -19.14 -0.42 -8.03
CA LYS A 226 -18.30 0.77 -7.89
C LYS A 226 -17.47 0.67 -6.63
N ILE A 227 -16.24 1.17 -6.70
CA ILE A 227 -15.34 1.19 -5.56
C ILE A 227 -15.85 2.10 -4.46
N GLN A 228 -15.66 1.69 -3.21
CA GLN A 228 -15.95 2.45 -2.02
C GLN A 228 -14.74 2.42 -1.09
N TYR A 229 -14.46 3.56 -0.44
CA TYR A 229 -13.43 3.71 0.58
C TYR A 229 -14.09 4.15 1.89
N PHE A 230 -13.88 3.37 2.94
CA PHE A 230 -14.43 3.60 4.28
C PHE A 230 -13.27 3.75 5.27
N PRO A 231 -12.87 4.98 5.66
CA PRO A 231 -11.87 5.17 6.69
C PRO A 231 -12.43 4.77 8.07
N TYR A 232 -11.58 4.20 8.92
CA TYR A 232 -11.91 4.00 10.34
C TYR A 232 -11.59 5.28 11.12
N PRO A 233 -12.46 5.69 12.06
CA PRO A 233 -12.14 6.79 12.97
C PRO A 233 -10.93 6.41 13.83
N VAL A 234 -10.03 7.37 14.02
CA VAL A 234 -8.85 7.27 14.89
C VAL A 234 -9.23 7.55 16.34
#